data_AF-A0A532TFK9-F1
#
_entry.id   AF-A0A532TFK9-F1
#
_cell.length_a   1.000
_cell.length_b   1.000
_cell.length_c   1.000
_cell.angle_alpha   90.00
_cell.angle_beta   90.00
_cell.angle_gamma   90.00
#
_symmetry.space_group_name_H-M   'P 1'
#
loop_
_entity.id
_entity.type
_entity.pdbx_description
1 polymer ?
#
loop_
_entity_poly.entity_id
_entity_poly.type
_entity_poly.pdbx_seq_one_letter_code
_entity_poly.pdbx_strand_id
1 'polypeptide(L)'
;MKRYGYYAININLEDVWNRTLVFFENHKCKIIDQYISTNNLYRKLRIRHALSTHIYGTSMGEMYEMTFGYNPSDYTTYVSVSVKYSNFGKGIPSKVPKDMMKKWAYEMGITPMKLVKEIDYNFLANLDKIQEIPLHQIANLSNVFCAACGEINSKKGTFCVFCGTQLDT
;
A
#
# COMPACT_ATOMS: atom_id res chain seq x y z
N MET A 1 16.36 -13.23 7.92
CA MET A 1 15.59 -13.70 6.73
C MET A 1 14.69 -12.57 6.26
N LYS A 2 14.45 -12.39 4.95
CA LYS A 2 13.40 -11.50 4.44
C LYS A 2 12.24 -12.33 3.88
N ARG A 3 11.02 -11.81 3.96
CA ARG A 3 9.85 -12.37 3.28
C ARG A 3 9.02 -11.27 2.64
N TYR A 4 8.25 -11.65 1.62
CA TYR A 4 7.57 -10.71 0.74
C TYR A 4 6.08 -11.01 0.66
N GLY A 5 5.29 -9.97 0.47
CA GLY A 5 3.87 -10.04 0.11
C GLY A 5 3.55 -9.01 -0.96
N TYR A 6 2.61 -9.35 -1.83
CA TYR A 6 2.24 -8.56 -2.99
C TYR A 6 0.71 -8.53 -3.04
N TYR A 7 0.13 -7.33 -3.15
CA TYR A 7 -1.31 -7.13 -3.09
C TYR A 7 -1.76 -6.20 -4.20
N ALA A 8 -2.89 -6.50 -4.81
CA ALA A 8 -3.62 -5.61 -5.70
C ALA A 8 -4.94 -5.25 -5.01
N ILE A 9 -5.15 -3.97 -4.74
CA ILE A 9 -6.27 -3.47 -3.93
C ILE A 9 -7.05 -2.48 -4.78
N ASN A 10 -8.32 -2.79 -5.08
CA ASN A 10 -9.22 -1.90 -5.83
C ASN A 10 -9.76 -0.79 -4.90
N ILE A 11 -8.86 0.02 -4.40
CA ILE A 11 -9.07 1.18 -3.52
C ILE A 11 -8.02 2.22 -3.93
N ASN A 12 -8.38 3.51 -3.89
CA ASN A 12 -7.44 4.59 -4.21
C ASN A 12 -6.25 4.63 -3.23
N LEU A 13 -5.15 5.26 -3.66
CA LEU A 13 -3.90 5.32 -2.90
C LEU A 13 -4.05 5.95 -1.52
N GLU A 14 -4.80 7.04 -1.44
CA GLU A 14 -4.92 7.86 -0.23
C GLU A 14 -5.63 7.07 0.88
N ASP A 15 -6.70 6.37 0.53
CA ASP A 15 -7.44 5.51 1.45
C ASP A 15 -6.60 4.33 1.93
N VAL A 16 -5.91 3.62 1.01
CA VAL A 16 -5.03 2.51 1.40
C VAL A 16 -3.91 3.01 2.30
N TRP A 17 -3.33 4.17 1.98
CA TRP A 17 -2.26 4.78 2.76
C TRP A 17 -2.73 5.14 4.17
N ASN A 18 -3.82 5.90 4.29
CA ASN A 18 -4.34 6.36 5.58
C ASN A 18 -4.78 5.21 6.47
N ARG A 19 -5.50 4.22 5.93
CA ARG A 19 -5.85 3.00 6.67
C ARG A 19 -4.61 2.23 7.11
N THR A 20 -3.56 2.20 6.28
CA THR A 20 -2.30 1.54 6.64
C THR A 20 -1.59 2.26 7.79
N LEU A 21 -1.51 3.59 7.77
CA LEU A 21 -0.91 4.36 8.85
C LEU A 21 -1.64 4.11 10.18
N VAL A 22 -2.97 4.24 10.18
CA VAL A 22 -3.83 3.99 11.35
C VAL A 22 -3.66 2.55 11.84
N PHE A 23 -3.65 1.57 10.93
CA PHE A 23 -3.46 0.17 11.29
C PHE A 23 -2.15 -0.03 12.06
N PHE A 24 -1.02 0.46 11.55
CA PHE A 24 0.27 0.22 12.19
C PHE A 24 0.44 0.99 13.50
N GLU A 25 -0.13 2.20 13.61
CA GLU A 25 -0.18 2.95 14.86
C GLU A 25 -0.95 2.16 15.95
N ASN A 26 -2.14 1.65 15.61
CA ASN A 26 -2.96 0.83 16.50
C ASN A 26 -2.30 -0.51 16.90
N HIS A 27 -1.31 -0.96 16.13
CA HIS A 27 -0.55 -2.18 16.38
C HIS A 27 0.83 -1.92 17.00
N LYS A 28 0.98 -0.79 17.72
CA LYS A 28 2.21 -0.43 18.46
C LYS A 28 3.45 -0.43 17.58
N CYS A 29 3.29 -0.06 16.32
CA CYS A 29 4.41 0.10 15.41
C CYS A 29 4.82 1.58 15.35
N LYS A 30 6.12 1.80 15.15
CA LYS A 30 6.68 3.13 14.94
C LYS A 30 6.98 3.32 13.45
N ILE A 31 6.45 4.38 12.86
CA ILE A 31 6.85 4.82 11.52
C ILE A 31 8.27 5.38 11.62
N ILE A 32 9.16 4.86 10.79
CA ILE A 32 10.58 5.21 10.75
C ILE A 32 10.88 6.17 9.61
N ASP A 33 10.25 5.96 8.46
CA ASP A 33 10.51 6.73 7.24
C ASP A 33 9.30 6.71 6.31
N GLN A 34 9.10 7.80 5.58
CA GLN A 34 8.03 7.99 4.61
C GLN A 34 8.58 8.70 3.37
N TYR A 35 8.14 8.25 2.20
CA TYR A 35 8.47 8.88 0.93
C TYR A 35 7.20 8.95 0.07
N ILE A 36 7.04 10.08 -0.62
CA ILE A 36 5.97 10.32 -1.60
C ILE A 36 6.65 10.79 -2.89
N SER A 37 6.29 10.18 -4.01
CA SER A 37 6.79 10.58 -5.32
C SER A 37 6.23 11.94 -5.75
N THR A 38 6.94 12.61 -6.66
CA THR A 38 6.51 13.88 -7.25
C THR A 38 5.18 13.77 -8.00
N ASN A 39 4.89 12.59 -8.56
CA ASN A 39 3.67 12.33 -9.29
C ASN A 39 2.49 11.91 -8.40
N ASN A 40 2.68 11.84 -7.07
CA ASN A 40 1.69 11.44 -6.08
C ASN A 40 1.07 10.04 -6.25
N LEU A 41 1.54 9.24 -7.21
CA LEU A 41 1.04 7.89 -7.46
C LEU A 41 1.84 6.81 -6.73
N TYR A 42 2.97 7.16 -6.12
CA TYR A 42 3.89 6.21 -5.51
C TYR A 42 4.33 6.66 -4.13
N ARG A 43 4.29 5.74 -3.15
CA ARG A 43 4.69 6.00 -1.76
C ARG A 43 5.50 4.85 -1.20
N LYS A 44 6.41 5.15 -0.27
CA LYS A 44 7.13 4.15 0.53
C LYS A 44 6.96 4.44 2.01
N LEU A 45 6.84 3.37 2.79
CA LEU A 45 6.66 3.41 4.23
C LEU A 45 7.60 2.40 4.88
N ARG A 46 8.41 2.85 5.84
CA ARG A 46 9.24 1.97 6.66
C ARG A 46 8.76 2.01 8.09
N ILE A 47 8.53 0.83 8.67
CA ILE A 47 7.87 0.65 9.96
C ILE A 47 8.68 -0.31 10.82
N ARG A 48 8.81 0.00 12.10
CA ARG A 48 9.37 -0.91 13.11
C ARG A 48 8.29 -1.31 14.09
N HIS A 49 8.03 -2.61 14.22
CA HIS A 49 7.17 -3.12 15.27
C HIS A 49 7.90 -3.05 16.62
N ALA A 50 7.21 -2.68 17.70
CA ALA A 50 7.82 -2.67 19.03
C ALA A 50 8.16 -4.09 19.50
N LEU A 51 9.13 -4.20 20.41
CA LEU A 51 9.38 -5.45 21.13
C LEU A 51 8.17 -5.76 22.01
N SER A 52 7.63 -6.97 21.90
CA SER A 52 6.52 -7.41 22.74
C SER A 52 6.59 -8.91 23.01
N THR A 53 6.39 -9.30 24.26
CA THR A 53 6.24 -10.70 24.68
C THR A 53 4.76 -11.07 24.71
N HIS A 54 4.37 -12.09 23.96
CA HIS A 54 3.03 -12.68 24.04
C HIS A 54 3.13 -14.16 24.41
N ILE A 55 2.06 -14.69 25.01
CA ILE A 55 1.93 -16.10 25.44
C ILE A 55 2.28 -17.09 24.32
N TYR A 56 2.06 -16.71 23.06
CA TYR A 56 2.29 -17.56 21.88
C TYR A 56 3.39 -17.05 20.94
N GLY A 57 4.26 -16.14 21.40
CA GLY A 57 5.41 -15.65 20.64
C GLY A 57 5.83 -14.24 21.01
N THR A 58 7.09 -13.92 20.76
CA THR A 58 7.67 -12.60 21.04
C THR A 58 7.90 -11.88 19.72
N SER A 59 7.38 -10.66 19.58
CA SER A 59 7.82 -9.70 18.58
C SER A 59 9.23 -9.26 18.93
N MET A 60 10.16 -9.45 17.98
CA MET A 60 11.57 -9.14 18.18
C MET A 60 12.00 -7.89 17.41
N GLY A 61 11.05 -6.99 17.13
CA GLY A 61 11.34 -5.70 16.51
C GLY A 61 11.45 -5.78 15.00
N GLU A 62 10.53 -6.50 14.34
CA GLU A 62 10.57 -6.70 12.90
C GLU A 62 10.43 -5.36 12.16
N MET A 63 11.12 -5.27 11.02
CA MET A 63 11.04 -4.12 10.12
C MET A 63 10.17 -4.46 8.92
N TYR A 64 9.16 -3.63 8.67
CA TYR A 64 8.32 -3.70 7.48
C TYR A 64 8.73 -2.56 6.54
N GLU A 65 8.93 -2.89 5.28
CA GLU A 65 9.16 -1.94 4.19
C GLU A 65 8.02 -2.14 3.21
N MET A 66 7.14 -1.15 3.07
CA MET A 66 5.98 -1.19 2.18
C MET A 66 6.13 -0.17 1.07
N THR A 67 5.77 -0.57 -0.14
CA THR A 67 5.72 0.31 -1.31
C THR A 67 4.31 0.25 -1.88
N PHE A 68 3.76 1.42 -2.19
CA PHE A 68 2.42 1.60 -2.72
C PHE A 68 2.54 2.28 -4.07
N GLY A 69 1.86 1.76 -5.08
CA GLY A 69 1.76 2.36 -6.40
C GLY A 69 0.32 2.30 -6.87
N TYR A 70 -0.28 3.44 -7.17
CA TYR A 70 -1.61 3.51 -7.73
C TYR A 70 -1.55 3.64 -9.24
N ASN A 71 -2.20 2.71 -9.93
CA ASN A 71 -2.38 2.77 -11.37
C ASN A 71 -3.76 3.36 -11.66
N PRO A 72 -3.83 4.59 -12.21
CA PRO A 72 -5.13 5.21 -12.50
C PRO A 72 -5.89 4.54 -13.64
N SER A 73 -5.23 3.72 -14.46
CA SER A 73 -5.87 3.06 -15.61
C SER A 73 -6.75 1.88 -15.21
N ASP A 74 -6.44 1.21 -14.09
CA ASP A 74 -7.17 0.04 -13.58
C ASP A 74 -7.73 0.27 -12.17
N TYR A 75 -7.64 1.51 -11.66
CA TYR A 75 -8.13 1.93 -10.34
C TYR A 75 -7.59 1.09 -9.19
N THR A 76 -6.40 0.52 -9.34
CA THR A 76 -5.83 -0.41 -8.38
C THR A 76 -4.58 0.16 -7.72
N THR A 77 -4.56 0.11 -6.38
CA THR A 77 -3.36 0.31 -5.59
C THR A 77 -2.63 -1.01 -5.43
N TYR A 78 -1.45 -1.09 -6.02
CA TYR A 78 -0.51 -2.18 -5.86
C TYR A 78 0.33 -1.93 -4.61
N VAL A 79 0.45 -2.94 -3.75
CA VAL A 79 1.24 -2.87 -2.53
C VAL A 79 2.23 -4.02 -2.49
N SER A 80 3.52 -3.70 -2.37
CA SER A 80 4.52 -4.69 -1.98
C SER A 80 4.92 -4.48 -0.52
N VAL A 81 5.11 -5.56 0.21
CA VAL A 81 5.67 -5.55 1.56
C VAL A 81 6.89 -6.45 1.60
N SER A 82 7.95 -5.98 2.23
CA SER A 82 9.06 -6.83 2.66
C SER A 82 9.23 -6.75 4.17
N VAL A 83 9.37 -7.90 4.81
CA VAL A 83 9.58 -8.01 6.24
C VAL A 83 10.96 -8.54 6.52
N LYS A 84 11.78 -7.74 7.21
CA LYS A 84 13.08 -8.17 7.74
C LYS A 84 12.92 -8.59 9.20
N TYR A 85 13.13 -9.87 9.44
CA TYR A 85 13.12 -10.46 10.77
C TYR A 85 14.44 -10.11 11.49
N SER A 86 14.37 -9.84 12.79
CA SER A 86 15.58 -9.67 13.60
C SER A 86 16.33 -11.00 13.75
N ASN A 87 17.65 -10.92 13.99
CA ASN A 87 18.55 -12.07 13.93
C ASN A 87 18.51 -12.98 15.18
N PHE A 88 17.70 -12.68 16.18
CA PHE A 88 17.61 -13.46 17.42
C PHE A 88 16.52 -14.54 17.32
N GLY A 89 16.94 -15.81 17.38
CA GLY A 89 16.06 -16.98 17.47
C GLY A 89 15.87 -17.73 16.15
N LYS A 90 16.77 -18.66 15.83
CA LYS A 90 16.52 -19.72 14.84
C LYS A 90 15.40 -20.63 15.37
N GLY A 91 14.15 -20.42 14.94
CA GLY A 91 13.10 -21.42 15.17
C GLY A 91 11.66 -20.92 15.14
N ILE A 92 11.34 -19.79 15.79
CA ILE A 92 9.95 -19.37 16.04
C ILE A 92 9.60 -17.88 15.69
N PRO A 93 10.26 -17.11 14.80
CA PRO A 93 9.82 -15.73 14.55
C PRO A 93 8.87 -15.55 13.36
N SER A 94 8.35 -16.62 12.70
CA SER A 94 7.61 -16.45 11.43
C SER A 94 6.10 -16.19 11.54
N LYS A 95 5.51 -16.34 12.74
CA LYS A 95 4.07 -16.21 12.94
C LYS A 95 3.62 -14.76 13.11
N VAL A 96 4.34 -13.97 13.90
CA VAL A 96 3.97 -12.56 14.20
C VAL A 96 3.83 -11.74 12.91
N PRO A 97 4.81 -11.69 11.97
CA PRO A 97 4.61 -10.92 10.75
C PRO A 97 3.54 -11.46 9.81
N LYS A 98 3.32 -12.79 9.79
CA LYS A 98 2.22 -13.37 9.01
C LYS A 98 0.87 -12.92 9.56
N ASP A 99 0.69 -13.02 10.88
CA ASP A 99 -0.55 -12.63 11.54
C ASP A 99 -0.79 -11.12 11.42
N MET A 100 0.27 -10.31 11.52
CA MET A 100 0.20 -8.86 11.29
C MET A 100 -0.28 -8.55 9.87
N MET A 101 0.36 -9.14 8.85
CA MET A 101 -0.06 -8.89 7.47
C MET A 101 -1.43 -9.48 7.15
N LYS A 102 -1.84 -10.57 7.83
CA LYS A 102 -3.19 -11.12 7.73
C LYS A 102 -4.23 -10.13 8.25
N LYS A 103 -4.00 -9.54 9.42
CA LYS A 103 -4.87 -8.50 9.99
C LYS A 103 -4.91 -7.25 9.12
N TRP A 104 -3.76 -6.79 8.64
CA TRP A 104 -3.68 -5.66 7.72
C TRP A 104 -4.50 -5.90 6.45
N ALA A 105 -4.38 -7.09 5.85
CA ALA A 105 -5.18 -7.45 4.67
C ALA A 105 -6.70 -7.43 4.96
N TYR A 106 -7.13 -7.96 6.12
CA TYR A 106 -8.54 -7.85 6.52
C TYR A 106 -9.00 -6.40 6.71
N GLU A 107 -8.17 -5.53 7.29
CA GLU A 107 -8.45 -4.09 7.44
C GLU A 107 -8.60 -3.39 6.08
N MET A 108 -7.84 -3.83 5.08
CA MET A 108 -7.96 -3.33 3.71
C MET A 108 -9.15 -3.95 2.94
N GLY A 109 -9.90 -4.87 3.54
CA GLY A 109 -11.01 -5.56 2.88
C GLY A 109 -10.58 -6.54 1.79
N ILE A 110 -9.35 -7.06 1.84
CA ILE A 110 -8.81 -8.00 0.84
C ILE A 110 -8.51 -9.37 1.45
N THR A 111 -8.41 -10.38 0.58
CA THR A 111 -8.03 -11.73 1.01
C THR A 111 -6.55 -11.75 1.44
N PRO A 112 -6.21 -12.23 2.64
CA PRO A 112 -4.83 -12.32 3.08
C PRO A 112 -3.98 -13.24 2.21
N MET A 113 -2.80 -12.77 1.83
CA MET A 113 -1.80 -13.57 1.11
C MET A 113 -0.70 -14.05 2.06
N LYS A 114 -0.15 -15.23 1.77
CA LYS A 114 0.96 -15.78 2.55
C LYS A 114 2.25 -15.06 2.20
N LEU A 115 3.02 -14.67 3.22
CA LEU A 115 4.37 -14.16 3.00
C LEU A 115 5.30 -15.26 2.44
N VAL A 116 5.90 -15.00 1.28
CA VAL A 116 6.80 -15.89 0.54
C VAL A 116 8.27 -15.50 0.73
N LYS A 117 9.22 -16.37 0.35
CA LYS A 117 10.66 -16.05 0.41
C LYS A 117 11.16 -15.45 -0.90
N GLU A 118 10.49 -15.80 -1.98
CA GLU A 118 10.79 -15.46 -3.35
C GLU A 118 10.32 -14.03 -3.64
N ILE A 119 11.09 -13.33 -4.47
CA ILE A 119 10.76 -11.99 -4.94
C ILE A 119 10.01 -12.13 -6.27
N ASP A 120 8.90 -11.42 -6.41
CA ASP A 120 8.24 -11.20 -7.70
C ASP A 120 8.82 -9.95 -8.38
N TYR A 121 9.79 -10.17 -9.27
CA TYR A 121 10.44 -9.07 -9.99
C TYR A 121 9.51 -8.36 -10.97
N ASN A 122 8.51 -9.05 -11.53
CA ASN A 122 7.56 -8.45 -12.46
C ASN A 122 6.63 -7.48 -11.73
N PHE A 123 6.15 -7.89 -10.55
CA PHE A 123 5.34 -7.02 -9.70
C PHE A 123 6.10 -5.74 -9.29
N LEU A 124 7.36 -5.89 -8.88
CA LEU A 124 8.19 -4.75 -8.50
C LEU A 124 8.49 -3.82 -9.69
N ALA A 125 8.79 -4.38 -10.86
CA ALA A 125 8.99 -3.57 -12.07
C ALA A 125 7.73 -2.78 -12.45
N ASN A 126 6.54 -3.33 -12.25
CA ASN A 126 5.29 -2.60 -12.49
C ASN A 126 5.10 -1.46 -11.48
N LEU A 127 5.44 -1.66 -10.20
CA LEU A 127 5.44 -0.58 -9.21
C LEU A 127 6.43 0.54 -9.58
N ASP A 128 7.63 0.19 -10.03
CA ASP A 128 8.64 1.18 -10.40
C ASP A 128 8.19 2.00 -11.63
N LYS A 129 7.52 1.38 -12.61
CA LYS A 129 6.91 2.11 -13.73
C LYS A 129 5.87 3.15 -13.27
N ILE A 130 5.09 2.86 -12.23
CA ILE A 130 4.12 3.83 -11.67
C ILE A 130 4.83 5.06 -11.13
N GLN A 131 6.00 4.89 -10.51
CA GLN A 131 6.82 6.00 -10.02
C GLN A 131 7.28 6.92 -11.16
N GLU A 132 7.47 6.37 -12.36
CA GLU A 132 7.98 7.08 -13.53
C GLU A 132 6.88 7.72 -14.40
N ILE A 133 5.59 7.53 -14.08
CA ILE A 133 4.49 8.13 -14.86
C ILE A 133 4.65 9.66 -14.86
N PRO A 134 4.80 10.29 -16.05
CA PRO A 134 4.96 11.74 -16.14
C PRO A 134 3.69 12.48 -15.71
N LEU A 135 3.86 13.62 -15.02
CA LEU A 135 2.75 14.46 -14.55
C LEU A 135 1.73 14.84 -15.64
N HIS A 136 2.20 15.12 -16.86
CA HIS A 136 1.33 15.48 -17.98
C HIS A 136 0.39 14.34 -18.43
N GLN A 137 0.77 13.08 -18.21
CA GLN A 137 -0.10 11.93 -18.49
C GLN A 137 -1.18 11.79 -17.42
N ILE A 138 -0.88 12.17 -16.18
CA ILE A 138 -1.83 12.17 -15.06
C ILE A 138 -2.89 13.25 -15.24
N ALA A 139 -2.52 14.45 -15.70
CA ALA A 139 -3.47 15.53 -15.98
C ALA A 139 -4.51 15.15 -17.06
N ASN A 140 -4.15 14.27 -17.99
CA ASN A 140 -5.11 13.72 -18.96
C ASN A 140 -6.08 12.71 -18.33
N LEU A 141 -5.72 12.09 -17.19
CA LEU A 141 -6.56 11.16 -16.43
C LEU A 141 -7.44 11.87 -15.39
N SER A 142 -6.98 12.98 -14.79
CA SER A 142 -7.80 13.80 -13.87
C SER A 142 -8.98 14.48 -14.57
N ASN A 143 -8.87 14.73 -15.88
CA ASN A 143 -9.98 15.15 -16.74
C ASN A 143 -11.09 14.08 -16.90
N VAL A 144 -10.88 12.90 -16.31
CA VAL A 144 -11.81 11.77 -16.32
C VAL A 144 -12.30 11.45 -14.90
N PHE A 145 -11.95 12.23 -13.86
CA PHE A 145 -12.26 11.87 -12.47
C PHE A 145 -13.05 12.95 -11.75
N CYS A 146 -14.20 12.58 -11.17
CA CYS A 146 -14.97 13.50 -10.32
C CYS A 146 -14.57 13.36 -8.85
N ALA A 147 -13.90 14.38 -8.30
CA ALA A 147 -13.48 14.40 -6.89
C ALA A 147 -14.64 14.36 -5.87
N ALA A 148 -15.86 14.69 -6.30
CA ALA A 148 -17.03 14.73 -5.41
C ALA A 148 -17.76 13.39 -5.27
N CYS A 149 -17.82 12.58 -6.33
CA CYS A 149 -18.53 11.30 -6.30
C CYS A 149 -17.64 10.08 -6.57
N GLY A 150 -16.39 10.28 -6.99
CA GLY A 150 -15.46 9.22 -7.32
C GLY A 150 -15.67 8.57 -8.69
N GLU A 151 -16.68 8.99 -9.45
CA GLU A 151 -17.01 8.40 -10.75
C GLU A 151 -16.13 8.90 -11.90
N ILE A 152 -16.01 8.05 -12.92
CA ILE A 152 -15.14 8.24 -14.08
C ILE A 152 -15.89 8.95 -15.20
N ASN A 153 -15.60 10.22 -15.42
CA ASN A 153 -16.21 11.04 -16.46
C ASN A 153 -15.50 10.82 -17.80
N SER A 154 -15.84 9.74 -18.52
CA SER A 154 -15.17 9.31 -19.77
C SER A 154 -15.23 10.33 -20.93
N LYS A 155 -16.00 11.41 -20.80
CA LYS A 155 -16.15 12.48 -21.79
C LYS A 155 -15.63 13.78 -21.21
N LYS A 156 -14.81 14.51 -21.99
CA LYS A 156 -14.45 15.91 -21.67
C LYS A 156 -15.72 16.73 -21.49
N GLY A 157 -15.91 17.29 -20.31
CA GLY A 157 -17.05 18.12 -19.97
C GLY A 157 -16.79 18.90 -18.69
N THR A 158 -17.41 20.08 -18.57
CA THR A 158 -17.25 20.97 -17.40
C THR A 158 -17.92 20.42 -16.15
N PHE A 159 -18.80 19.41 -16.29
CA PHE A 159 -19.58 18.82 -15.20
C PHE A 159 -19.52 17.30 -15.23
N CYS A 160 -19.57 16.68 -14.05
CA CYS A 160 -19.71 15.24 -13.87
C CYS A 160 -21.06 14.75 -14.40
N VAL A 161 -21.07 13.78 -15.32
CA VAL A 161 -22.33 13.23 -15.86
C VAL A 161 -23.11 12.38 -14.85
N PHE A 162 -22.48 11.99 -13.74
CA PHE A 162 -23.09 11.14 -12.71
C PHE A 162 -23.66 11.95 -11.54
N CYS A 163 -22.92 12.94 -11.03
CA CYS A 163 -23.33 13.71 -9.85
C CYS A 163 -23.56 15.21 -10.11
N GLY A 164 -23.30 15.70 -11.33
CA GLY A 164 -23.49 17.10 -11.70
C GLY A 164 -22.48 18.09 -11.13
N THR A 165 -21.51 17.64 -10.31
CA THR A 165 -20.46 18.53 -9.76
C THR A 165 -19.56 19.06 -10.87
N GLN A 166 -19.20 20.34 -10.80
CA GLN A 166 -18.25 20.95 -11.71
C GLN A 166 -16.89 20.26 -11.58
N LEU A 167 -16.32 19.84 -12.72
CA LEU A 167 -14.98 19.28 -12.75
C LEU A 167 -13.99 20.43 -12.88
N ASP A 168 -13.01 20.48 -11.97
CA ASP A 168 -11.91 21.44 -12.04
C ASP A 168 -11.04 21.06 -13.26
N THR A 169 -11.22 21.81 -14.36
CA THR A 169 -10.45 21.73 -15.60
C THR A 169 -9.03 22.25 -15.45
#